data_AF-A0A1H0W4Q8-F1
#
_entry.id   AF-A0A1H0W4Q8-F1
#
_cell.length_a   1.000
_cell.length_b   1.000
_cell.length_c   1.000
_cell.angle_alpha   90.00
_cell.angle_beta   90.00
_cell.angle_gamma   90.00
#
_symmetry.space_group_name_H-M   'P 1'
#
loop_
_entity.id
_entity.type
_entity.pdbx_description
1 polymer ?
#
loop_
_entity_poly.entity_id
_entity_poly.type
_entity_poly.pdbx_seq_one_letter_code
_entity_poly.pdbx_strand_id
1 'polypeptide(L)'
;MTTRTQGKSAQYKAAFWRYHIENHSRSSLSQIRYCRDHALALSTFQHWKRKLNADGLQEKARFYPLTVQATPPQQHKLPSSGLTMRVGNDEVLVELAEEFSARALKKLLVVLRQL
;
A
#
# COMPACT_ATOMS: atom_id res chain seq x y z
N MET A 1 -48.82 20.31 6.28
CA MET A 1 -48.15 19.00 6.41
C MET A 1 -47.89 18.46 5.01
N THR A 2 -46.68 18.60 4.46
CA THR A 2 -46.33 18.07 3.13
C THR A 2 -45.29 16.97 3.29
N THR A 3 -45.69 15.74 2.97
CA THR A 3 -44.84 14.56 3.07
C THR A 3 -43.84 14.52 1.92
N ARG A 4 -42.57 14.34 2.30
CA ARG A 4 -41.38 14.36 1.44
C ARG A 4 -41.27 13.04 0.66
N THR A 5 -41.79 12.98 -0.56
CA THR A 5 -41.64 11.85 -1.51
C THR A 5 -40.23 11.82 -2.16
N GLN A 6 -39.15 11.92 -1.37
CA GLN A 6 -37.76 11.99 -1.90
C GLN A 6 -37.00 10.65 -1.93
N GLY A 7 -37.59 9.56 -1.43
CA GLY A 7 -36.87 8.27 -1.31
C GLY A 7 -36.60 7.55 -2.64
N LYS A 8 -37.61 7.47 -3.52
CA LYS A 8 -37.53 6.67 -4.76
C LYS A 8 -36.63 7.30 -5.83
N SER A 9 -36.65 8.63 -5.95
CA SER A 9 -35.85 9.36 -6.95
C SER A 9 -34.36 9.34 -6.63
N ALA A 10 -34.00 9.37 -5.34
CA ALA A 10 -32.61 9.29 -4.90
C ALA A 10 -31.99 7.91 -5.19
N GLN A 11 -32.75 6.82 -4.97
CA GLN A 11 -32.30 5.47 -5.29
C GLN A 11 -32.12 5.25 -6.79
N TYR A 12 -33.08 5.70 -7.61
CA TYR A 12 -32.96 5.62 -9.07
C TYR A 12 -31.71 6.34 -9.58
N LYS A 13 -31.46 7.55 -9.06
CA LYS A 13 -30.27 8.32 -9.40
C LYS A 13 -28.99 7.59 -8.99
N ALA A 14 -28.95 6.98 -7.80
CA ALA A 14 -27.79 6.20 -7.36
C ALA A 14 -27.54 4.97 -8.24
N ALA A 15 -28.59 4.25 -8.65
CA ALA A 15 -28.48 3.12 -9.57
C ALA A 15 -27.94 3.54 -10.95
N PHE A 16 -28.47 4.64 -11.50
CA PHE A 16 -27.99 5.23 -12.75
C PHE A 16 -26.49 5.53 -12.71
N TRP A 17 -26.01 6.20 -11.66
CA TRP A 17 -24.59 6.53 -11.55
C TRP A 17 -23.72 5.31 -11.32
N ARG A 18 -24.20 4.33 -10.55
CA ARG A 18 -23.48 3.06 -10.34
C ARG A 18 -23.24 2.33 -11.65
N TYR A 19 -24.27 2.19 -12.48
CA TYR A 19 -24.18 1.62 -13.83
C TYR A 19 -23.09 2.31 -14.66
N HIS A 20 -23.09 3.64 -14.71
CA HIS A 20 -22.10 4.37 -15.50
C HIS A 20 -20.67 4.26 -14.95
N ILE A 21 -20.49 4.17 -13.64
CA ILE A 21 -19.17 4.04 -13.01
C ILE A 21 -18.59 2.64 -13.25
N GLU A 22 -19.42 1.60 -13.16
CA GLU A 22 -19.02 0.21 -13.47
C GLU A 22 -18.70 0.02 -14.96
N ASN A 23 -19.48 0.63 -15.86
CA ASN A 23 -19.17 0.59 -17.27
C ASN A 23 -17.90 1.38 -17.62
N HIS A 24 -17.68 2.53 -16.96
CA HIS A 24 -16.44 3.29 -17.13
C HIS A 24 -15.22 2.44 -16.74
N SER A 25 -15.26 1.74 -15.61
CA SER A 25 -14.14 0.91 -15.15
C SER A 25 -13.81 -0.25 -16.08
N ARG A 26 -14.82 -0.80 -16.79
CA ARG A 26 -14.64 -1.87 -17.79
C ARG A 26 -14.19 -1.34 -19.16
N SER A 27 -14.52 -0.10 -19.50
CA SER A 27 -14.33 0.47 -20.85
C SER A 27 -12.88 0.80 -21.23
N SER A 28 -11.93 0.82 -20.29
CA SER A 28 -10.55 1.32 -20.45
C SER A 28 -10.43 2.78 -20.94
N LEU A 29 -11.54 3.50 -21.09
CA LEU A 29 -11.55 4.90 -21.52
C LEU A 29 -11.12 5.85 -20.40
N SER A 30 -10.56 7.01 -20.76
CA SER A 30 -10.38 8.09 -19.81
C SER A 30 -11.75 8.62 -19.35
N GLN A 31 -11.83 9.14 -18.11
CA GLN A 31 -13.10 9.66 -17.55
C GLN A 31 -13.71 10.76 -18.45
N ILE A 32 -12.85 11.62 -19.00
CA ILE A 32 -13.26 12.72 -19.89
C ILE A 32 -13.89 12.17 -21.16
N ARG A 33 -13.25 11.18 -21.80
CA ARG A 33 -13.76 10.56 -23.03
C ARG A 33 -15.07 9.83 -22.77
N TYR A 34 -15.14 9.03 -21.72
CA TYR A 34 -16.36 8.33 -21.34
C TYR A 34 -17.53 9.29 -21.06
N CYS A 35 -17.27 10.37 -20.30
CA CYS A 35 -18.30 11.37 -20.03
C CYS A 35 -18.79 12.06 -21.31
N ARG A 36 -17.89 12.37 -22.24
CA ARG A 36 -18.25 12.96 -23.53
C ARG A 36 -19.09 12.01 -24.37
N ASP A 37 -18.68 10.76 -24.50
CA ASP A 37 -19.33 9.75 -25.35
C ASP A 37 -20.73 9.36 -24.81
N HIS A 38 -20.95 9.50 -23.49
CA HIS A 38 -22.23 9.22 -22.83
C HIS A 38 -23.02 10.47 -22.40
N ALA A 39 -22.63 11.66 -22.88
CA ALA A 39 -23.27 12.94 -22.55
C ALA A 39 -23.45 13.19 -21.04
N LEU A 40 -22.45 12.82 -20.24
CA LEU A 40 -22.42 13.01 -18.79
C LEU A 40 -21.59 14.24 -18.42
N ALA A 41 -22.05 14.99 -17.42
CA ALA A 41 -21.24 16.06 -16.83
C ALA A 41 -20.10 15.47 -15.98
N LEU A 42 -18.86 15.80 -16.31
CA LEU A 42 -17.66 15.28 -15.62
C LEU A 42 -17.68 15.55 -14.11
N SER A 43 -18.07 16.76 -13.69
CA SER A 43 -18.17 17.14 -12.28
C SER A 43 -19.16 16.28 -11.51
N THR A 44 -20.30 15.96 -12.13
CA THR A 44 -21.35 15.12 -11.52
C THR A 44 -20.88 13.67 -11.46
N PHE A 45 -20.25 13.17 -12.51
CA PHE A 45 -19.65 11.84 -12.54
C PHE A 45 -18.61 11.66 -11.42
N GLN A 46 -17.69 12.61 -11.27
CA GLN A 46 -16.67 12.57 -10.21
C GLN A 46 -17.28 12.66 -8.80
N HIS A 47 -18.32 13.48 -8.63
CA HIS A 47 -19.05 13.55 -7.36
C HIS A 47 -19.66 12.19 -6.99
N TRP A 48 -20.38 11.55 -7.92
CA TRP A 48 -21.01 10.26 -7.67
C TRP A 48 -20.00 9.12 -7.53
N LYS A 49 -18.88 9.16 -8.26
CA LYS A 49 -17.79 8.19 -8.10
C LYS A 49 -17.21 8.23 -6.70
N ARG A 50 -16.93 9.44 -6.17
CA ARG A 50 -16.48 9.59 -4.78
C ARG A 50 -17.53 9.12 -3.79
N LYS A 51 -18.79 9.51 -3.98
CA LYS A 51 -19.89 9.14 -3.08
C LYS A 51 -20.09 7.62 -3.01
N LEU A 52 -20.16 6.95 -4.15
CA LEU A 52 -20.38 5.50 -4.20
C LEU A 52 -19.16 4.71 -3.72
N ASN A 53 -17.94 5.21 -3.95
CA ASN A 53 -16.75 4.63 -3.35
C ASN A 53 -16.73 4.80 -1.83
N ALA A 54 -17.16 5.95 -1.30
CA ALA A 54 -17.27 6.17 0.14
C ALA A 54 -18.33 5.26 0.78
N ASP A 55 -19.45 5.05 0.09
CA ASP A 55 -20.49 4.11 0.52
C ASP A 55 -19.99 2.65 0.46
N GLY A 56 -19.15 2.28 -0.50
CA GLY A 56 -18.48 0.97 -0.55
C GLY A 56 -17.36 0.79 0.48
N LEU A 57 -16.62 1.87 0.77
CA LEU A 57 -15.61 1.96 1.84
C LEU A 57 -16.23 2.03 3.24
N GLN A 58 -17.56 1.99 3.37
CA GLN A 58 -18.21 1.68 4.65
C GLN A 58 -18.03 0.22 5.08
N GLU A 59 -17.44 -0.64 4.25
CA GLU A 59 -16.53 -1.65 4.80
C GLU A 59 -15.35 -0.92 5.45
N LYS A 60 -15.61 -0.38 6.65
CA LYS A 60 -14.66 0.38 7.47
C LYS A 60 -13.32 -0.33 7.36
N ALA A 61 -12.30 0.38 6.87
CA ALA A 61 -10.93 -0.10 6.88
C ALA A 61 -10.66 -0.76 8.24
N ARG A 62 -10.53 -2.08 8.24
CA ARG A 62 -10.36 -2.86 9.46
C ARG A 62 -8.89 -2.70 9.84
N PHE A 63 -8.64 -1.89 10.85
CA PHE A 63 -7.33 -1.85 11.48
C PHE A 63 -7.17 -3.15 12.26
N TYR A 64 -6.35 -4.05 11.73
CA TYR A 64 -5.95 -5.24 12.45
C TYR A 64 -4.75 -4.86 13.32
N PRO A 65 -4.82 -5.04 14.65
CA PRO A 65 -3.66 -4.83 15.50
C PRO A 65 -2.60 -5.86 15.11
N LEU A 66 -1.50 -5.38 14.53
CA LEU A 66 -0.31 -6.18 14.35
C LEU A 66 0.42 -6.17 15.68
N THR A 67 0.37 -7.29 16.39
CA THR A 67 1.28 -7.53 17.50
C THR A 67 2.67 -7.74 16.91
N VAL A 68 3.41 -6.65 16.76
CA VAL A 68 4.86 -6.75 16.62
C VAL A 68 5.30 -7.43 17.90
N GLN A 69 5.78 -8.67 17.81
CA GLN A 69 6.50 -9.24 18.93
C GLN A 69 7.67 -8.30 19.14
N ALA A 70 7.58 -7.45 20.17
CA ALA A 70 8.73 -6.77 20.67
C ALA A 70 9.65 -7.89 21.11
N THR A 71 10.60 -8.25 20.24
CA THR A 71 11.83 -8.85 20.69
C THR A 71 12.24 -7.94 21.85
N PRO A 72 12.26 -8.42 23.11
CA PRO A 72 12.73 -7.60 24.22
C PRO A 72 14.01 -6.96 23.71
N PRO A 73 14.22 -5.63 23.91
CA PRO A 73 15.41 -4.97 23.42
C PRO A 73 16.53 -5.89 23.84
N GLN A 74 17.10 -6.63 22.87
CA GLN A 74 18.23 -7.46 23.16
C GLN A 74 19.13 -6.41 23.76
N GLN A 75 19.53 -6.64 25.01
CA GLN A 75 20.67 -5.96 25.55
C GLN A 75 21.79 -6.45 24.64
N HIS A 76 21.88 -5.84 23.46
CA HIS A 76 23.07 -5.68 22.70
C HIS A 76 23.90 -4.91 23.71
N LYS A 77 24.59 -5.67 24.57
CA LYS A 77 25.94 -5.37 24.99
C LYS A 77 26.51 -4.64 23.79
N LEU A 78 26.71 -3.31 23.96
CA LEU A 78 27.08 -2.37 22.89
C LEU A 78 27.77 -3.17 21.81
N PRO A 79 27.24 -3.25 20.56
CA PRO A 79 27.84 -4.09 19.56
C PRO A 79 29.31 -3.71 19.55
N SER A 80 30.14 -4.57 20.09
CA SER A 80 31.57 -4.34 20.14
C SER A 80 32.10 -4.64 18.75
N SER A 81 31.34 -4.33 17.70
CA SER A 81 31.53 -4.68 16.32
C SER A 81 31.62 -3.41 15.50
N GLY A 82 32.82 -3.15 14.98
CA GLY A 82 33.11 -2.01 14.13
C GLY A 82 32.58 -2.18 12.70
N LEU A 83 32.13 -3.38 12.31
CA LEU A 83 31.63 -3.64 10.96
C LEU A 83 30.64 -4.82 10.91
N THR A 84 29.52 -4.60 10.23
CA THR A 84 28.55 -5.64 9.86
C THR A 84 28.44 -5.72 8.34
N MET A 85 28.55 -6.91 7.76
CA MET A 85 28.49 -7.15 6.32
C MET A 85 27.51 -8.27 5.99
N ARG A 86 26.69 -8.08 4.95
CA ARG A 86 25.82 -9.11 4.39
C ARG A 86 26.48 -9.69 3.15
N VAL A 87 26.57 -11.01 3.06
CA VAL A 87 27.26 -11.76 2.01
C VAL A 87 26.28 -12.74 1.36
N GLY A 88 26.29 -12.83 0.04
CA GLY A 88 25.28 -13.55 -0.74
C GLY A 88 23.98 -12.76 -0.87
N ASN A 89 22.93 -13.35 -1.46
CA ASN A 89 21.57 -12.80 -1.49
C ASN A 89 20.96 -12.77 -0.09
N ASP A 90 21.59 -12.04 0.83
CA ASP A 90 21.16 -11.82 2.21
C ASP A 90 21.18 -13.03 3.15
N GLU A 91 21.81 -14.15 2.74
CA GLU A 91 21.80 -15.41 3.49
C GLU A 91 22.83 -15.46 4.63
N VAL A 92 23.94 -14.71 4.53
CA VAL A 92 25.01 -14.73 5.53
C VAL A 92 25.27 -13.34 6.09
N LEU A 93 25.08 -13.18 7.40
CA LEU A 93 25.47 -12.00 8.16
C LEU A 93 26.82 -12.24 8.82
N VAL A 94 27.79 -11.38 8.52
CA VAL A 94 29.11 -11.38 9.17
C VAL A 94 29.21 -10.17 10.08
N GLU A 95 29.45 -10.42 11.36
CA GLU A 95 29.70 -9.39 12.37
C GLU A 95 31.17 -9.47 12.82
N LEU A 96 31.88 -8.34 12.76
CA LEU A 96 33.29 -8.26 13.15
C LEU A 96 33.43 -7.37 14.37
N ALA A 97 34.04 -7.91 15.43
CA ALA A 97 34.34 -7.15 16.64
C ALA A 97 35.27 -5.94 16.36
N GLU A 98 35.26 -4.90 17.18
CA GLU A 98 36.07 -3.67 17.06
C GLU A 98 37.57 -3.98 17.13
N GLU A 99 37.95 -4.98 17.92
CA GLU A 99 39.31 -5.53 18.04
C GLU A 99 39.65 -6.58 16.95
N PHE A 100 38.91 -6.62 15.84
CA PHE A 100 39.17 -7.63 14.81
C PHE A 100 40.54 -7.39 14.14
N SER A 101 41.26 -8.48 13.85
CA SER A 101 42.53 -8.36 13.16
C SER A 101 42.33 -8.01 11.67
N ALA A 102 42.98 -6.93 11.21
CA ALA A 102 43.00 -6.54 9.79
C ALA A 102 43.46 -7.67 8.85
N ARG A 103 44.33 -8.56 9.36
CA ARG A 103 44.80 -9.75 8.62
C ARG A 103 43.68 -10.77 8.38
N ALA A 104 42.79 -10.98 9.36
CA ALA A 104 41.66 -11.89 9.22
C ALA A 104 40.63 -11.36 8.23
N LEU A 105 40.30 -10.06 8.28
CA LEU A 105 39.40 -9.44 7.30
C LEU A 105 39.96 -9.52 5.89
N LYS A 106 41.27 -9.27 5.71
CA LYS A 106 41.89 -9.40 4.39
C LYS A 106 41.78 -10.83 3.83
N LYS A 107 41.99 -11.85 4.68
CA LYS A 107 41.80 -13.25 4.29
C LYS A 107 40.34 -13.54 3.93
N LEU A 108 39.39 -13.06 4.73
CA LEU A 108 37.95 -13.23 4.48
C LEU A 108 37.55 -12.63 3.13
N LEU A 109 37.95 -11.37 2.84
CA LEU A 109 37.63 -10.72 1.57
C LEU A 109 38.24 -11.45 0.36
N VAL A 110 39.43 -12.04 0.51
CA VAL A 110 40.04 -12.85 -0.56
C VAL A 110 39.21 -14.11 -0.81
N VAL A 111 38.76 -14.80 0.23
CA VAL A 111 37.90 -15.99 0.09
C VAL A 111 36.56 -15.62 -0.54
N LEU A 112 35.91 -14.55 -0.07
CA LEU A 112 34.62 -14.12 -0.59
C LEU A 112 34.66 -13.69 -2.06
N ARG A 113 35.82 -13.23 -2.56
CA ARG A 113 36.01 -12.90 -3.98
C ARG A 113 36.17 -14.14 -4.87
N GLN A 114 36.58 -15.27 -4.29
CA GLN A 114 36.80 -16.52 -5.01
C GLN A 114 35.56 -17.42 -5.05
N LEU A 115 34.53 -17.06 -4.26
CA LEU A 115 33.17 -17.59 -4.36
C LEU A 115 32.39 -16.79 -5.40
#